data_AF-A0A4R2GZB5-F1
#
_entry.id   AF-A0A4R2GZB5-F1
#
_cell.length_a   1.000
_cell.length_b   1.000
_cell.length_c   1.000
_cell.angle_alpha   90.00
_cell.angle_beta   90.00
_cell.angle_gamma   90.00
#
_symmetry.space_group_name_H-M   'P 1'
#
loop_
_entity.id
_entity.type
_entity.pdbx_description
1 polymer ?
#
loop_
_entity_poly.entity_id
_entity_poly.type
_entity_poly.pdbx_seq_one_letter_code
_entity_poly.pdbx_strand_id
1 'polypeptide(L)'
;MFHPDRDEVAHYYRFQELKLGRRYQRGDTPASGPTGEAIGYDADGVHPMRPNPRLTDHPEGHPIRVAQEEFNHTYCAVLHLLEQAFNGSPRMLAVATGTMYALKAQATALMQMPEDDGRTAGPTFDYVAPSSRRWAVGETQRVAVLPNGPYVVYGRVPLRRKLKIVSENNDSLTWQSGLEIETEDTYALCRCGQSGSKPFCDGTHAVVGFDGKEASLMPPYRELQHVHDAVDISAQRVGELCIHAAFCIGRTRPIAKMLADTGDSDVRSDVMGRIDHCPSGSYSYALSRGGESIEPDLPRAISVLEEEDGQASALWITGGLPVHRADGQSLETRNRVTLCRCGHSANKPLCDGTHREIKFSEQ
;
A
#
# COMPACT_ATOMS: atom_id res chain seq x y z
N MET A 1 -12.79 7.65 41.26
CA MET A 1 -13.28 6.43 40.62
C MET A 1 -13.79 6.73 39.23
N PHE A 2 -14.78 7.63 39.13
CA PHE A 2 -15.23 8.19 37.87
C PHE A 2 -14.21 9.20 37.32
N HIS A 3 -14.12 9.26 36.00
CA HIS A 3 -13.44 10.32 35.28
C HIS A 3 -14.20 11.64 35.51
N PRO A 4 -13.49 12.78 35.68
CA PRO A 4 -14.15 14.06 35.95
C PRO A 4 -15.13 14.49 34.85
N ASP A 5 -14.77 14.23 33.59
CA ASP A 5 -15.53 14.70 32.42
C ASP A 5 -16.30 13.59 31.68
N ARG A 6 -16.18 12.33 32.13
CA ARG A 6 -16.82 11.17 31.48
C ARG A 6 -17.46 10.34 32.55
N ASP A 7 -18.69 9.88 32.34
CA ASP A 7 -19.40 9.01 33.30
C ASP A 7 -18.87 7.57 33.23
N GLU A 8 -17.55 7.43 33.30
CA GLU A 8 -16.79 6.20 33.12
C GLU A 8 -15.86 6.02 34.32
N VAL A 9 -15.73 4.78 34.79
CA VAL A 9 -14.77 4.44 35.84
C VAL A 9 -13.40 4.07 35.25
N ALA A 10 -12.33 4.29 36.02
CA ALA A 10 -10.99 3.84 35.64
C ALA A 10 -10.94 2.31 35.42
N HIS A 11 -9.98 1.81 34.62
CA HIS A 11 -9.89 0.40 34.22
C HIS A 11 -9.96 -0.60 35.37
N TYR A 12 -9.30 -0.31 36.50
CA TYR A 12 -9.37 -1.16 37.70
C TYR A 12 -10.82 -1.44 38.14
N TYR A 13 -11.64 -0.38 38.17
CA TYR A 13 -13.05 -0.48 38.54
C TYR A 13 -13.88 -1.11 37.43
N ARG A 14 -13.55 -0.87 36.15
CA ARG A 14 -14.18 -1.54 35.01
C ARG A 14 -14.04 -3.07 35.10
N PHE A 15 -12.86 -3.56 35.50
CA PHE A 15 -12.66 -5.00 35.74
C PHE A 15 -13.43 -5.51 36.96
N GLN A 16 -13.58 -4.68 38.00
CA GLN A 16 -14.45 -5.03 39.12
C GLN A 16 -15.93 -5.08 38.71
N GLU A 17 -16.39 -4.18 37.82
CA GLU A 17 -17.75 -4.23 37.29
C GLU A 17 -18.03 -5.58 36.63
N LEU A 18 -17.11 -6.05 35.78
CA LEU A 18 -17.21 -7.36 35.14
C LEU A 18 -17.19 -8.51 36.16
N LYS A 19 -16.27 -8.46 37.13
CA LYS A 19 -16.16 -9.50 38.17
C LYS A 19 -17.41 -9.61 39.05
N LEU A 20 -18.04 -8.48 39.37
CA LEU A 20 -19.21 -8.40 40.24
C LEU A 20 -20.53 -8.40 39.46
N GLY A 21 -20.46 -8.40 38.12
CA GLY A 21 -21.62 -8.42 37.22
C GLY A 21 -22.48 -7.17 37.28
N ARG A 22 -21.95 -6.03 37.71
CA ARG A 22 -22.70 -4.76 37.88
C ARG A 22 -21.85 -3.53 37.58
N ARG A 23 -22.47 -2.49 37.00
CA ARG A 23 -21.86 -1.18 36.77
C ARG A 23 -21.80 -0.35 38.05
N TYR A 24 -20.75 0.45 38.19
CA TYR A 24 -20.70 1.51 39.18
C TYR A 24 -21.66 2.65 38.79
N GLN A 25 -22.32 3.25 39.78
CA GLN A 25 -23.11 4.46 39.63
C GLN A 25 -22.66 5.56 40.58
N ARG A 26 -23.08 6.81 40.33
CA ARG A 26 -22.71 7.94 41.20
C ARG A 26 -23.22 7.71 42.62
N GLY A 27 -22.34 7.90 43.60
CA GLY A 27 -22.58 7.59 45.01
C GLY A 27 -21.90 6.29 45.45
N ASP A 28 -21.57 5.39 44.52
CA ASP A 28 -20.74 4.23 44.84
C ASP A 28 -19.31 4.68 45.17
N THR A 29 -18.70 3.92 46.07
CA THR A 29 -17.33 4.08 46.50
C THR A 29 -16.54 2.80 46.22
N PRO A 30 -15.20 2.85 46.18
CA PRO A 30 -14.38 1.64 46.09
C PRO A 30 -14.67 0.59 47.18
N ALA A 31 -15.18 1.02 48.33
CA ALA A 31 -15.52 0.14 49.45
C ALA A 31 -16.93 -0.45 49.34
N SER A 32 -17.91 0.31 48.84
CA SER A 32 -19.29 -0.17 48.68
C SER A 32 -19.44 -1.14 47.50
N GLY A 33 -18.59 -1.02 46.48
CA GLY A 33 -18.73 -1.76 45.23
C GLY A 33 -19.83 -1.18 44.32
N PRO A 34 -20.04 -1.79 43.14
CA PRO A 34 -20.98 -1.32 42.13
C PRO A 34 -22.43 -1.70 42.50
N THR A 35 -23.32 -0.71 42.54
CA THR A 35 -24.75 -0.92 42.83
C THR A 35 -25.66 -0.67 41.63
N GLY A 36 -25.09 -0.25 40.50
CA GLY A 36 -25.81 0.09 39.28
C GLY A 36 -26.31 -1.12 38.49
N GLU A 37 -26.50 -0.89 37.19
CA GLU A 37 -27.07 -1.83 36.22
C GLU A 37 -26.31 -3.17 36.20
N ALA A 38 -27.04 -4.28 36.10
CA ALA A 38 -26.44 -5.60 35.89
C ALA A 38 -25.78 -5.68 34.51
N ILE A 39 -24.60 -6.28 34.45
CA ILE A 39 -23.89 -6.53 33.20
C ILE A 39 -24.32 -7.91 32.68
N GLY A 40 -24.97 -7.92 31.52
CA GLY A 40 -25.27 -9.17 30.81
C GLY A 40 -23.97 -9.88 30.37
N TYR A 41 -23.90 -11.18 30.65
CA TYR A 41 -22.79 -12.04 30.26
C TYR A 41 -23.36 -13.33 29.66
N ASP A 42 -23.03 -13.59 28.41
CA ASP A 42 -23.34 -14.82 27.70
C ASP A 42 -22.14 -15.76 27.78
N ALA A 43 -22.23 -16.77 28.63
CA ALA A 43 -21.17 -17.75 28.81
C ALA A 43 -21.01 -18.67 27.58
N ASP A 44 -22.11 -18.95 26.88
CA ASP A 44 -22.11 -19.82 25.69
C ASP A 44 -21.51 -19.11 24.47
N GLY A 45 -21.53 -17.77 24.47
CA GLY A 45 -20.85 -16.93 23.49
C GLY A 45 -19.33 -16.81 23.67
N VAL A 46 -18.73 -17.38 24.72
CA VAL A 46 -17.29 -17.34 24.96
C VAL A 46 -16.60 -18.51 24.24
N HIS A 47 -15.79 -18.21 23.24
CA HIS A 47 -15.00 -19.22 22.54
C HIS A 47 -14.01 -19.92 23.49
N PRO A 48 -13.98 -21.28 23.52
CA PRO A 48 -13.06 -22.04 24.37
C PRO A 48 -11.65 -22.04 23.77
N MET A 49 -11.00 -20.87 23.75
CA MET A 49 -9.67 -20.69 23.14
C MET A 49 -8.60 -21.53 23.86
N ARG A 50 -7.73 -22.17 23.10
CA ARG A 50 -6.53 -22.84 23.61
C ARG A 50 -5.72 -21.88 24.50
N PRO A 51 -5.34 -22.28 25.72
CA PRO A 51 -4.42 -21.50 26.55
C PRO A 51 -3.00 -21.50 25.96
N ASN A 52 -2.39 -20.32 25.86
CA ASN A 52 -1.00 -20.13 25.41
C ASN A 52 -0.66 -20.86 24.09
N PRO A 53 -1.41 -20.63 23.00
CA PRO A 53 -1.20 -21.32 21.74
C PRO A 53 0.20 -21.01 21.17
N ARG A 54 0.83 -22.00 20.53
CA ARG A 54 2.13 -21.90 19.87
C ARG A 54 2.04 -22.29 18.41
N LEU A 55 2.90 -21.72 17.56
CA LEU A 55 3.03 -22.16 16.16
C LEU A 55 3.35 -23.65 16.02
N THR A 56 4.12 -24.20 16.96
CA THR A 56 4.51 -25.61 16.99
C THR A 56 3.40 -26.57 17.40
N ASP A 57 2.24 -26.05 17.84
CA ASP A 57 1.08 -26.89 18.16
C ASP A 57 0.48 -27.54 16.91
N HIS A 58 0.77 -26.98 15.73
CA HIS A 58 0.31 -27.45 14.44
C HIS A 58 1.50 -27.64 13.47
N PRO A 59 1.44 -28.62 12.56
CA PRO A 59 2.47 -28.81 11.54
C PRO A 59 2.46 -27.66 10.52
N GLU A 60 3.59 -27.48 9.83
CA GLU A 60 3.69 -26.53 8.72
C GLU A 60 2.65 -26.81 7.63
N GLY A 61 2.05 -25.73 7.10
CA GLY A 61 0.95 -25.82 6.13
C GLY A 61 -0.44 -26.07 6.73
N HIS A 62 -0.55 -26.36 8.03
CA HIS A 62 -1.86 -26.48 8.68
C HIS A 62 -2.61 -25.13 8.65
N PRO A 63 -3.93 -25.08 8.35
CA PRO A 63 -4.67 -23.82 8.23
C PRO A 63 -4.58 -22.90 9.44
N ILE A 64 -4.66 -23.45 10.66
CA ILE A 64 -4.48 -22.67 11.91
C ILE A 64 -3.08 -22.06 11.97
N ARG A 65 -2.04 -22.84 11.66
CA ARG A 65 -0.67 -22.34 11.69
C ARG A 65 -0.45 -21.22 10.69
N VAL A 66 -0.96 -21.38 9.46
CA VAL A 66 -0.88 -20.35 8.42
C VAL A 66 -1.55 -19.05 8.89
N ALA A 67 -2.72 -19.14 9.53
CA ALA A 67 -3.39 -17.97 10.11
C ALA A 67 -2.62 -17.35 11.28
N GLN A 68 -1.98 -18.17 12.13
CA GLN A 68 -1.13 -17.70 13.23
C GLN A 68 0.16 -17.02 12.73
N GLU A 69 0.79 -17.56 11.68
CA GLU A 69 1.97 -16.97 11.06
C GLU A 69 1.64 -15.58 10.49
N GLU A 70 0.51 -15.44 9.79
CA GLU A 70 0.04 -14.15 9.28
C GLU A 70 -0.30 -13.17 10.42
N PHE A 71 -0.91 -13.66 11.50
CA PHE A 71 -1.14 -12.87 12.72
C PHE A 71 0.18 -12.34 13.32
N ASN A 72 1.20 -13.21 13.46
CA ASN A 72 2.50 -12.84 14.03
C ASN A 72 3.27 -11.85 13.16
N HIS A 73 3.15 -11.97 11.84
CA HIS A 73 3.65 -10.95 10.91
C HIS A 73 2.96 -9.60 11.15
N THR A 74 1.63 -9.59 11.22
CA THR A 74 0.86 -8.37 11.47
C THR A 74 1.20 -7.74 12.82
N TYR A 75 1.36 -8.56 13.86
CA TYR A 75 1.80 -8.12 15.19
C TYR A 75 3.17 -7.43 15.15
N CYS A 76 4.16 -8.07 14.52
CA CYS A 76 5.49 -7.47 14.37
C CYS A 76 5.49 -6.22 13.48
N ALA A 77 4.57 -6.12 12.52
CA ALA A 77 4.39 -4.91 11.73
C ALA A 77 3.88 -3.75 12.59
N VAL A 78 2.89 -3.99 13.46
CA VAL A 78 2.43 -2.98 14.44
C VAL A 78 3.59 -2.50 15.31
N LEU A 79 4.37 -3.42 15.90
CA LEU A 79 5.51 -3.06 16.74
C LEU A 79 6.55 -2.22 15.98
N HIS A 80 6.86 -2.60 14.74
CA HIS A 80 7.78 -1.86 13.88
C HIS A 80 7.27 -0.46 13.55
N LEU A 81 5.98 -0.31 13.23
CA LEU A 81 5.38 0.99 12.92
C LEU A 81 5.35 1.90 14.15
N LEU A 82 5.11 1.35 15.34
CA LEU A 82 5.22 2.07 16.61
C LEU A 82 6.66 2.53 16.88
N GLU A 83 7.64 1.67 16.62
CA GLU A 83 9.06 2.02 16.73
C GLU A 83 9.41 3.20 15.80
N GLN A 84 8.93 3.19 14.55
CA GLN A 84 9.10 4.34 13.64
C GLN A 84 8.41 5.60 14.17
N ALA A 85 7.19 5.46 14.72
CA ALA A 85 6.45 6.58 15.30
C ALA A 85 7.19 7.22 16.48
N PHE A 86 7.84 6.42 17.31
CA PHE A 86 8.57 6.90 18.48
C PHE A 86 10.01 7.35 18.18
N ASN A 87 10.54 7.03 16.99
CA ASN A 87 11.91 7.36 16.58
C ASN A 87 11.97 8.25 15.33
N GLY A 88 11.19 9.33 15.32
CA GLY A 88 11.35 10.40 14.33
C GLY A 88 10.40 10.37 13.14
N SER A 89 9.42 9.46 13.13
CA SER A 89 8.34 9.46 12.13
C SER A 89 6.93 9.42 12.77
N PRO A 90 6.54 10.42 13.58
CA PRO A 90 5.33 10.38 14.41
C PRO A 90 4.02 10.16 13.62
N ARG A 91 3.95 10.49 12.33
CA ARG A 91 2.76 10.19 11.50
C ARG A 91 2.53 8.70 11.31
N MET A 92 3.55 7.87 11.55
CA MET A 92 3.41 6.40 11.54
C MET A 92 2.49 5.87 12.65
N LEU A 93 2.18 6.66 13.68
CA LEU A 93 1.23 6.25 14.72
C LEU A 93 -0.16 5.95 14.16
N ALA A 94 -0.68 6.79 13.26
CA ALA A 94 -1.98 6.57 12.62
C ALA A 94 -1.98 5.29 11.76
N VAL A 95 -0.85 5.01 11.10
CA VAL A 95 -0.65 3.78 10.33
C VAL A 95 -0.64 2.56 11.24
N ALA A 96 0.10 2.62 12.36
CA ALA A 96 0.16 1.57 13.36
C ALA A 96 -1.23 1.28 13.94
N THR A 97 -1.99 2.32 14.30
CA THR A 97 -3.37 2.19 14.78
C THR A 97 -4.28 1.54 13.72
N GLY A 98 -4.14 1.91 12.44
CA GLY A 98 -4.83 1.23 11.34
C GLY A 98 -4.50 -0.26 11.28
N THR A 99 -3.22 -0.63 11.39
CA THR A 99 -2.77 -2.03 11.40
C THR A 99 -3.29 -2.81 12.62
N MET A 100 -3.52 -2.16 13.78
CA MET A 100 -4.11 -2.82 14.96
C MET A 100 -5.52 -3.37 14.71
N TYR A 101 -6.31 -2.75 13.81
CA TYR A 101 -7.64 -3.29 13.44
C TYR A 101 -7.53 -4.60 12.67
N ALA A 102 -6.53 -4.72 11.77
CA ALA A 102 -6.25 -5.98 11.08
C ALA A 102 -5.83 -7.07 12.08
N LEU A 103 -4.98 -6.72 13.05
CA LEU A 103 -4.57 -7.61 14.12
C LEU A 103 -5.77 -8.12 14.94
N LYS A 104 -6.70 -7.23 15.29
CA LYS A 104 -7.95 -7.60 15.97
C LYS A 104 -8.78 -8.57 15.13
N ALA A 105 -8.99 -8.27 13.85
CA ALA A 105 -9.78 -9.13 12.96
C ALA A 105 -9.17 -10.54 12.84
N GLN A 106 -7.86 -10.64 12.67
CA GLN A 106 -7.14 -11.91 12.63
C GLN A 106 -7.24 -12.69 13.96
N ALA A 107 -7.10 -12.02 15.10
CA ALA A 107 -7.27 -12.65 16.41
C ALA A 107 -8.69 -13.21 16.59
N THR A 108 -9.71 -12.43 16.23
CA THR A 108 -11.11 -12.90 16.28
C THR A 108 -11.35 -14.08 15.35
N ALA A 109 -10.81 -14.06 14.14
CA ALA A 109 -10.92 -15.18 13.21
C ALA A 109 -10.24 -16.44 13.76
N LEU A 110 -9.04 -16.33 14.34
CA LEU A 110 -8.34 -17.44 15.00
C LEU A 110 -9.18 -18.05 16.13
N MET A 111 -9.78 -17.22 16.99
CA MET A 111 -10.66 -17.67 18.08
C MET A 111 -11.96 -18.35 17.61
N GLN A 112 -12.27 -18.32 16.31
CA GLN A 112 -13.40 -19.02 15.71
C GLN A 112 -12.99 -20.31 14.99
N MET A 113 -11.70 -20.56 14.80
CA MET A 113 -11.22 -21.78 14.15
C MET A 113 -11.27 -22.94 15.15
N PRO A 114 -12.03 -24.02 14.86
CA PRO A 114 -12.13 -25.16 15.77
C PRO A 114 -10.85 -26.00 15.78
N GLU A 115 -10.54 -26.59 16.93
CA GLU A 115 -9.53 -27.63 17.12
C GLU A 115 -10.20 -28.99 17.40
N ASP A 116 -9.44 -30.07 17.23
CA ASP A 116 -9.95 -31.45 17.39
C ASP A 116 -10.39 -31.80 18.82
N ASP A 117 -9.87 -31.09 19.83
CA ASP A 117 -10.18 -31.32 21.25
C ASP A 117 -11.39 -30.53 21.75
N GLY A 118 -12.16 -29.92 20.83
CA GLY A 118 -13.34 -29.11 21.15
C GLY A 118 -13.01 -27.67 21.58
N ARG A 119 -11.74 -27.27 21.52
CA ARG A 119 -11.30 -25.88 21.72
C ARG A 119 -11.31 -25.10 20.41
N THR A 120 -10.92 -23.84 20.51
CA THR A 120 -10.66 -22.97 19.37
C THR A 120 -9.21 -22.52 19.36
N ALA A 121 -8.67 -22.22 18.17
CA ALA A 121 -7.33 -21.70 18.03
C ALA A 121 -7.21 -20.29 18.62
N GLY A 122 -6.00 -19.77 18.69
CA GLY A 122 -5.76 -18.42 19.19
C GLY A 122 -4.50 -17.76 18.64
N PRO A 123 -4.37 -16.44 18.80
CA PRO A 123 -3.17 -15.70 18.45
C PRO A 123 -1.98 -16.12 19.32
N THR A 124 -0.81 -16.33 18.71
CA THR A 124 0.38 -16.79 19.46
C THR A 124 1.31 -15.63 19.90
N PHE A 125 1.25 -14.48 19.21
CA PHE A 125 2.11 -13.32 19.45
C PHE A 125 3.61 -13.64 19.39
N ASP A 126 3.99 -14.68 18.64
CA ASP A 126 5.39 -15.05 18.50
C ASP A 126 6.14 -13.96 17.71
N TYR A 127 7.35 -13.65 18.17
CA TYR A 127 8.19 -12.64 17.53
C TYR A 127 8.79 -13.17 16.23
N VAL A 128 8.54 -12.46 15.13
CA VAL A 128 9.17 -12.72 13.83
C VAL A 128 10.45 -11.91 13.73
N ALA A 129 11.59 -12.59 13.54
CA ALA A 129 12.89 -11.94 13.38
C ALA A 129 12.90 -10.98 12.18
N PRO A 130 13.64 -9.84 12.22
CA PRO A 130 13.65 -8.85 11.14
C PRO A 130 13.97 -9.43 9.76
N SER A 131 14.91 -10.36 9.65
CA SER A 131 15.28 -11.04 8.39
C SER A 131 14.15 -11.86 7.77
N SER A 132 13.14 -12.22 8.56
CA SER A 132 11.98 -13.00 8.13
C SER A 132 10.74 -12.14 7.93
N ARG A 133 10.82 -10.81 8.16
CA ARG A 133 9.68 -9.89 7.98
C ARG A 133 9.63 -9.42 6.53
N ARG A 134 8.47 -9.62 5.90
CA ARG A 134 8.21 -9.24 4.49
C ARG A 134 8.49 -7.75 4.18
N TRP A 135 8.45 -6.86 5.19
CA TRP A 135 8.66 -5.41 5.06
C TRP A 135 10.02 -4.88 5.55
N ALA A 136 10.80 -5.69 6.27
CA ALA A 136 12.02 -5.22 6.94
C ALA A 136 13.32 -5.58 6.20
N VAL A 137 13.26 -6.43 5.17
CA VAL A 137 14.40 -6.82 4.35
C VAL A 137 14.53 -5.85 3.16
N GLY A 138 15.76 -5.49 2.79
CA GLY A 138 16.04 -4.76 1.54
C GLY A 138 16.97 -3.56 1.70
N GLU A 139 17.07 -2.77 0.63
CA GLU A 139 17.85 -1.54 0.56
C GLU A 139 17.37 -0.49 1.59
N THR A 140 18.26 0.44 1.94
CA THR A 140 17.96 1.56 2.84
C THR A 140 16.79 2.41 2.33
N GLN A 141 16.72 2.61 1.01
CA GLN A 141 15.62 3.27 0.33
C GLN A 141 14.76 2.25 -0.40
N ARG A 142 13.49 2.17 -0.04
CA ARG A 142 12.53 1.22 -0.63
C ARG A 142 11.09 1.63 -0.33
N VAL A 143 10.16 1.02 -1.07
CA VAL A 143 8.73 1.05 -0.77
C VAL A 143 8.30 -0.36 -0.34
N ALA A 144 7.58 -0.47 0.78
CA ALA A 144 6.96 -1.71 1.23
C ALA A 144 5.44 -1.59 1.19
N VAL A 145 4.78 -2.59 0.61
CA VAL A 145 3.31 -2.68 0.58
C VAL A 145 2.85 -3.39 1.86
N LEU A 146 2.05 -2.72 2.69
CA LEU A 146 1.42 -3.39 3.83
C LEU A 146 0.15 -4.13 3.37
N PRO A 147 -0.09 -5.38 3.84
CA PRO A 147 -1.33 -6.12 3.55
C PRO A 147 -2.55 -5.25 3.88
N ASN A 148 -3.47 -5.08 2.91
CA ASN A 148 -4.68 -4.25 3.06
C ASN A 148 -4.44 -2.82 3.59
N GLY A 149 -3.19 -2.34 3.48
CA GLY A 149 -2.73 -1.10 4.08
C GLY A 149 -2.03 -0.18 3.07
N PRO A 150 -1.32 0.84 3.55
CA PRO A 150 -0.65 1.82 2.72
C PRO A 150 0.65 1.28 2.10
N TYR A 151 1.27 2.13 1.27
CA TYR A 151 2.69 2.01 0.93
C TYR A 151 3.52 2.69 2.02
N VAL A 152 4.47 1.98 2.63
CA VAL A 152 5.43 2.57 3.57
C VAL A 152 6.75 2.81 2.83
N VAL A 153 7.19 4.05 2.82
CA VAL A 153 8.40 4.51 2.14
C VAL A 153 9.50 4.72 3.18
N TYR A 154 10.66 4.12 2.95
CA TYR A 154 11.81 4.16 3.85
C TYR A 154 12.98 4.94 3.25
N GLY A 155 13.78 5.58 4.10
CA GLY A 155 15.09 6.11 3.73
C GLY A 155 15.06 7.51 3.13
N ARG A 156 14.13 8.38 3.57
CA ARG A 156 14.03 9.78 3.12
C ARG A 156 13.93 9.92 1.60
N VAL A 157 13.16 9.06 0.95
CA VAL A 157 12.94 9.17 -0.50
C VAL A 157 12.16 10.45 -0.79
N PRO A 158 12.65 11.37 -1.65
CA PRO A 158 11.96 12.63 -1.94
C PRO A 158 10.56 12.41 -2.50
N LEU A 159 9.60 13.21 -2.03
CA LEU A 159 8.21 13.20 -2.48
C LEU A 159 7.84 14.54 -3.12
N ARG A 160 7.20 14.56 -4.29
CA ARG A 160 6.72 15.80 -4.92
C ARG A 160 5.42 15.60 -5.66
N ARG A 161 4.74 16.68 -6.06
CA ARG A 161 3.65 16.61 -7.04
C ARG A 161 4.18 16.77 -8.46
N LYS A 162 3.56 16.10 -9.42
CA LYS A 162 3.77 16.35 -10.86
C LYS A 162 2.42 16.52 -11.56
N LEU A 163 2.31 17.60 -12.31
CA LEU A 163 1.11 17.99 -13.05
C LEU A 163 1.31 17.68 -14.53
N LYS A 164 0.34 17.03 -15.17
CA LYS A 164 0.37 16.82 -16.62
C LYS A 164 0.00 18.13 -17.32
N ILE A 165 0.89 18.61 -18.17
CA ILE A 165 0.63 19.79 -19.00
C ILE A 165 0.07 19.32 -20.34
N VAL A 166 -1.04 19.93 -20.76
CA VAL A 166 -1.72 19.63 -22.03
C VAL A 166 -1.75 20.85 -22.96
N SER A 167 -1.93 20.63 -24.27
CA SER A 167 -2.23 21.70 -25.23
C SER A 167 -3.67 22.20 -25.10
N GLU A 168 -4.02 23.25 -25.83
CA GLU A 168 -5.42 23.68 -26.01
C GLU A 168 -6.33 22.59 -26.60
N ASN A 169 -5.75 21.66 -27.38
CA ASN A 169 -6.45 20.51 -27.95
C ASN A 169 -6.39 19.26 -27.04
N ASN A 170 -5.99 19.43 -25.78
CA ASN A 170 -5.85 18.38 -24.77
C ASN A 170 -4.77 17.31 -25.07
N ASP A 171 -3.76 17.66 -25.86
CA ASP A 171 -2.64 16.76 -26.12
C ASP A 171 -1.65 16.78 -24.96
N SER A 172 -1.26 15.61 -24.44
CA SER A 172 -0.24 15.49 -23.38
C SER A 172 1.13 16.00 -23.86
N LEU A 173 1.72 16.97 -23.14
CA LEU A 173 2.97 17.64 -23.52
C LEU A 173 4.16 17.23 -22.67
N THR A 174 4.03 17.42 -21.36
CA THR A 174 5.09 17.10 -20.41
C THR A 174 4.53 16.97 -18.99
N TRP A 175 5.40 16.59 -18.06
CA TRP A 175 5.15 16.63 -16.62
C TRP A 175 5.82 17.86 -16.01
N GLN A 176 5.03 18.78 -15.46
CA GLN A 176 5.54 19.88 -14.66
C GLN A 176 5.81 19.40 -13.24
N SER A 177 7.04 19.58 -12.76
CA SER A 177 7.39 19.27 -11.37
C SER A 177 6.95 20.41 -10.46
N GLY A 178 6.16 20.07 -9.44
CA GLY A 178 5.84 20.97 -8.34
C GLY A 178 6.93 20.99 -7.26
N LEU A 179 6.63 21.69 -6.18
CA LEU A 179 7.49 21.73 -4.99
C LEU A 179 7.57 20.36 -4.32
N GLU A 180 8.69 20.14 -3.64
CA GLU A 180 8.88 18.98 -2.77
C GLU A 180 7.88 19.05 -1.60
N ILE A 181 7.33 17.89 -1.24
CA ILE A 181 6.45 17.71 -0.09
C ILE A 181 7.35 17.26 1.05
N GLU A 182 7.35 18.01 2.15
CA GLU A 182 8.07 17.67 3.38
C GLU A 182 7.62 16.29 3.92
N THR A 183 8.59 15.43 4.19
CA THR A 183 8.37 14.07 4.71
C THR A 183 9.33 13.73 5.85
N GLU A 184 8.88 12.84 6.72
CA GLU A 184 9.72 12.18 7.73
C GLU A 184 10.65 11.13 7.08
N ASP A 185 11.57 10.55 7.86
CA ASP A 185 12.49 9.51 7.38
C ASP A 185 11.76 8.30 6.79
N THR A 186 10.67 7.92 7.45
CA THR A 186 9.73 6.91 7.03
C THR A 186 8.35 7.54 6.96
N TYR A 187 7.65 7.38 5.85
CA TYR A 187 6.30 7.93 5.69
C TYR A 187 5.39 6.95 4.96
N ALA A 188 4.07 7.11 5.10
CA ALA A 188 3.10 6.22 4.48
C ALA A 188 2.20 6.94 3.48
N LEU A 189 2.11 6.40 2.27
CA LEU A 189 1.26 6.90 1.19
C LEU A 189 -0.03 6.09 1.07
N CYS A 190 -1.14 6.79 0.83
CA CYS A 190 -2.46 6.19 0.67
C CYS A 190 -2.48 5.24 -0.52
N ARG A 191 -2.99 4.03 -0.29
CA ARG A 191 -3.25 3.02 -1.32
C ARG A 191 -4.74 2.76 -1.54
N CYS A 192 -5.57 3.00 -0.52
CA CYS A 192 -7.01 2.72 -0.56
C CYS A 192 -7.85 3.79 -1.28
N GLY A 193 -7.28 4.95 -1.62
CA GLY A 193 -7.99 6.07 -2.25
C GLY A 193 -8.92 6.86 -1.34
N GLN A 194 -9.07 6.49 -0.07
CA GLN A 194 -10.11 7.04 0.84
C GLN A 194 -9.55 7.92 1.97
N SER A 195 -8.23 8.13 2.06
CA SER A 195 -7.65 8.96 3.12
C SER A 195 -8.14 10.41 3.03
N GLY A 196 -8.39 11.06 4.16
CA GLY A 196 -8.61 12.51 4.26
C GLY A 196 -7.33 13.34 4.27
N SER A 197 -6.15 12.72 4.32
CA SER A 197 -4.84 13.40 4.32
C SER A 197 -3.98 13.05 3.10
N LYS A 198 -4.62 12.72 1.96
CA LYS A 198 -3.93 12.38 0.71
C LYS A 198 -2.84 13.43 0.37
N PRO A 199 -1.67 12.99 -0.10
CA PRO A 199 -1.35 11.64 -0.56
C PRO A 199 -0.97 10.67 0.57
N PHE A 200 -0.97 11.11 1.83
CA PHE A 200 -0.56 10.30 2.97
C PHE A 200 -1.67 9.36 3.43
N CYS A 201 -1.28 8.34 4.20
CA CYS A 201 -2.21 7.47 4.90
C CYS A 201 -2.56 8.04 6.28
N ASP A 202 -3.83 7.99 6.65
CA ASP A 202 -4.37 8.35 7.97
C ASP A 202 -4.99 7.17 8.73
N GLY A 203 -4.87 5.95 8.21
CA GLY A 203 -5.48 4.76 8.79
C GLY A 203 -6.89 4.42 8.28
N THR A 204 -7.50 5.28 7.43
CA THR A 204 -8.87 5.06 6.91
C THR A 204 -9.07 3.68 6.25
N HIS A 205 -8.04 3.14 5.61
CA HIS A 205 -8.06 1.80 4.98
C HIS A 205 -8.59 0.69 5.90
N ALA A 206 -8.29 0.77 7.20
CA ALA A 206 -8.73 -0.23 8.18
C ALA A 206 -10.22 -0.11 8.51
N VAL A 207 -10.74 1.12 8.56
CA VAL A 207 -12.15 1.41 8.85
C VAL A 207 -13.04 1.01 7.68
N VAL A 208 -12.60 1.30 6.45
CA VAL A 208 -13.37 0.99 5.23
C VAL A 208 -13.19 -0.44 4.74
N GLY A 209 -12.37 -1.25 5.43
CA GLY A 209 -12.11 -2.63 5.04
C GLY A 209 -11.45 -2.76 3.67
N PHE A 210 -10.45 -1.92 3.37
CA PHE A 210 -9.79 -1.90 2.07
C PHE A 210 -9.21 -3.29 1.70
N ASP A 211 -9.67 -3.84 0.58
CA ASP A 211 -9.05 -5.02 -0.03
C ASP A 211 -7.87 -4.60 -0.91
N GLY A 212 -6.68 -4.75 -0.35
CA GLY A 212 -5.41 -4.46 -0.99
C GLY A 212 -4.78 -5.66 -1.66
N LYS A 213 -5.54 -6.75 -1.93
CA LYS A 213 -5.05 -7.95 -2.58
C LYS A 213 -4.31 -7.60 -3.86
N GLU A 214 -3.04 -7.99 -3.90
CA GLU A 214 -2.17 -7.77 -5.05
C GLU A 214 -2.45 -8.84 -6.10
N ALA A 215 -2.40 -8.44 -7.38
CA ALA A 215 -2.43 -9.36 -8.51
C ALA A 215 -1.22 -10.29 -8.44
N SER A 216 -1.34 -11.49 -9.02
CA SER A 216 -0.20 -12.40 -9.17
C SER A 216 0.98 -11.70 -9.83
N LEU A 217 2.19 -12.12 -9.48
CA LEU A 217 3.38 -11.58 -10.12
C LEU A 217 3.27 -11.70 -11.64
N MET A 218 3.50 -10.58 -12.29
CA MET A 218 3.60 -10.55 -13.75
C MET A 218 4.91 -11.24 -14.17
N PRO A 219 4.93 -11.86 -15.36
CA PRO A 219 6.18 -12.26 -15.99
C PRO A 219 7.17 -11.09 -16.09
N PRO A 220 8.49 -11.36 -16.17
CA PRO A 220 9.50 -10.34 -16.39
C PRO A 220 9.14 -9.42 -17.55
N TYR A 221 9.46 -8.13 -17.44
CA TYR A 221 9.11 -7.12 -18.44
C TYR A 221 9.54 -7.50 -19.86
N ARG A 222 10.73 -8.11 -19.99
CA ARG A 222 11.28 -8.55 -21.28
C ARG A 222 10.41 -9.61 -21.96
N GLU A 223 9.69 -10.43 -21.21
CA GLU A 223 8.80 -11.47 -21.74
C GLU A 223 7.46 -10.90 -22.20
N LEU A 224 6.96 -9.84 -21.55
CA LEU A 224 5.74 -9.13 -21.94
C LEU A 224 5.98 -8.09 -23.05
N GLN A 225 7.24 -7.84 -23.39
CA GLN A 225 7.62 -6.77 -24.30
C GLN A 225 7.24 -7.09 -25.74
N HIS A 226 6.32 -6.30 -26.28
CA HIS A 226 6.04 -6.26 -27.71
C HIS A 226 7.02 -5.33 -28.41
N VAL A 227 7.84 -5.89 -29.28
CA VAL A 227 8.82 -5.15 -30.08
C VAL A 227 8.19 -4.73 -31.40
N HIS A 228 8.21 -3.44 -31.68
CA HIS A 228 7.74 -2.86 -32.92
C HIS A 228 8.93 -2.40 -33.77
N ASP A 229 8.95 -2.87 -35.02
CA ASP A 229 9.96 -2.47 -35.99
C ASP A 229 9.78 -0.98 -36.34
N ALA A 230 10.89 -0.23 -36.31
CA ALA A 230 11.00 1.14 -36.76
C ALA A 230 12.35 1.31 -37.50
N VAL A 231 12.55 2.45 -38.18
CA VAL A 231 13.83 2.76 -38.84
C VAL A 231 14.77 3.38 -37.81
N ASP A 232 15.99 2.84 -37.66
CA ASP A 232 17.06 3.27 -36.73
C ASP A 232 16.76 3.19 -35.22
N ILE A 233 15.52 2.91 -34.82
CA ILE A 233 15.14 2.61 -33.43
C ILE A 233 14.20 1.40 -33.39
N SER A 234 13.96 0.90 -32.18
CA SER A 234 13.00 -0.17 -31.91
C SER A 234 12.10 0.27 -30.77
N ALA A 235 10.81 0.51 -31.03
CA ALA A 235 9.87 0.82 -29.97
C ALA A 235 9.42 -0.47 -29.27
N GLN A 236 9.34 -0.42 -27.95
CA GLN A 236 9.06 -1.57 -27.11
C GLN A 236 7.89 -1.23 -26.19
N ARG A 237 6.89 -2.12 -26.11
CA ARG A 237 5.67 -1.86 -25.34
C ARG A 237 5.30 -3.02 -24.43
N VAL A 238 4.99 -2.72 -23.17
CA VAL A 238 4.30 -3.62 -22.22
C VAL A 238 2.98 -2.97 -21.85
N GLY A 239 1.88 -3.52 -22.35
CA GLY A 239 0.56 -2.89 -22.27
C GLY A 239 -0.03 -2.89 -20.85
N GLU A 240 0.32 -3.90 -20.07
CA GLU A 240 -0.12 -4.20 -18.71
C GLU A 240 0.33 -3.13 -17.71
N LEU A 241 1.34 -2.33 -18.07
CA LEU A 241 1.84 -1.20 -17.29
C LEU A 241 1.16 0.12 -17.67
N CYS A 242 0.32 0.18 -18.69
CA CYS A 242 -0.21 1.44 -19.19
C CYS A 242 -1.17 2.08 -18.19
N ILE A 243 -0.89 3.31 -17.77
CA ILE A 243 -1.81 4.12 -16.94
C ILE A 243 -2.68 5.09 -17.75
N HIS A 244 -2.64 4.98 -19.07
CA HIS A 244 -3.40 5.82 -20.01
C HIS A 244 -3.09 7.33 -19.93
N ALA A 245 -1.83 7.70 -19.63
CA ALA A 245 -1.37 9.11 -19.59
C ALA A 245 -1.31 9.81 -20.98
N ALA A 246 -1.56 9.08 -22.08
CA ALA A 246 -1.76 9.59 -23.43
C ALA A 246 -0.56 10.27 -24.15
N PHE A 247 0.66 10.25 -23.60
CA PHE A 247 1.85 10.75 -24.32
C PHE A 247 2.14 10.04 -25.65
N CYS A 248 1.76 8.77 -25.76
CA CYS A 248 2.01 7.96 -26.96
C CYS A 248 0.99 8.18 -28.09
N ILE A 249 -0.17 8.79 -27.82
CA ILE A 249 -1.17 9.10 -28.86
C ILE A 249 -0.94 10.48 -29.48
N GLY A 250 -0.56 11.47 -28.65
CA GLY A 250 0.05 12.76 -29.00
C GLY A 250 -0.65 13.65 -30.07
N ARG A 251 0.00 14.79 -30.36
CA ARG A 251 -0.53 15.94 -31.13
C ARG A 251 -0.78 15.72 -32.63
N THR A 252 0.07 14.91 -33.26
CA THR A 252 0.07 14.75 -34.73
C THR A 252 -0.59 13.45 -35.14
N ARG A 253 -0.02 12.34 -34.67
CA ARG A 253 -0.54 10.98 -34.80
C ARG A 253 0.10 10.09 -33.72
N PRO A 254 -0.49 8.91 -33.42
CA PRO A 254 0.07 7.99 -32.42
C PRO A 254 1.46 7.48 -32.82
N ILE A 255 2.31 7.16 -31.83
CA ILE A 255 3.65 6.59 -32.03
C ILE A 255 3.59 5.40 -32.99
N ALA A 256 2.61 4.51 -32.83
CA ALA A 256 2.43 3.33 -33.69
C ALA A 256 2.29 3.69 -35.19
N LYS A 257 1.83 4.89 -35.52
CA LYS A 257 1.74 5.40 -36.89
C LYS A 257 2.99 6.17 -37.32
N MET A 258 3.90 6.51 -36.42
CA MET A 258 5.13 7.27 -36.70
C MET A 258 6.35 6.36 -36.93
N LEU A 259 6.33 5.12 -36.44
CA LEU A 259 7.50 4.22 -36.44
C LEU A 259 8.11 3.98 -37.84
N ALA A 260 7.30 3.96 -38.90
CA ALA A 260 7.81 3.78 -40.25
C ALA A 260 8.66 4.96 -40.75
N ASP A 261 8.49 6.13 -40.13
CA ASP A 261 9.08 7.40 -40.57
C ASP A 261 10.24 7.84 -39.67
N THR A 262 10.68 7.02 -38.71
CA THR A 262 11.78 7.34 -37.76
C THR A 262 13.17 7.35 -38.40
N GLY A 263 13.27 7.17 -39.72
CA GLY A 263 14.48 7.52 -40.47
C GLY A 263 14.70 9.03 -40.55
N ASP A 264 13.61 9.81 -40.47
CA ASP A 264 13.67 11.25 -40.24
C ASP A 264 14.04 11.51 -38.77
N SER A 265 15.08 12.33 -38.55
CA SER A 265 15.58 12.64 -37.22
C SER A 265 14.56 13.35 -36.34
N ASP A 266 13.71 14.22 -36.91
CA ASP A 266 12.72 14.99 -36.15
C ASP A 266 11.59 14.07 -35.68
N VAL A 267 11.14 13.16 -36.55
CA VAL A 267 10.15 12.12 -36.18
C VAL A 267 10.72 11.20 -35.11
N ARG A 268 11.98 10.77 -35.26
CA ARG A 268 12.65 9.91 -34.28
C ARG A 268 12.77 10.58 -32.92
N SER A 269 13.23 11.84 -32.88
CA SER A 269 13.34 12.61 -31.64
C SER A 269 11.99 12.85 -30.97
N ASP A 270 10.92 13.10 -31.75
CA ASP A 270 9.56 13.23 -31.21
C ASP A 270 9.08 11.90 -30.59
N VAL A 271 9.28 10.76 -31.27
CA VAL A 271 8.94 9.43 -30.73
C VAL A 271 9.69 9.16 -29.42
N MET A 272 11.01 9.36 -29.39
CA MET A 272 11.82 9.14 -28.19
C MET A 272 11.35 10.04 -27.03
N GLY A 273 11.16 11.34 -27.29
CA GLY A 273 10.67 12.28 -26.29
C GLY A 273 9.30 11.90 -25.74
N ARG A 274 8.36 11.44 -26.57
CA ARG A 274 7.04 10.97 -26.09
C ARG A 274 7.15 9.69 -25.24
N ILE A 275 8.06 8.78 -25.60
CA ILE A 275 8.32 7.56 -24.82
C ILE A 275 8.90 7.92 -23.44
N ASP A 276 9.82 8.88 -23.36
CA ASP A 276 10.44 9.31 -22.11
C ASP A 276 9.43 9.91 -21.12
N HIS A 277 8.34 10.52 -21.63
CA HIS A 277 7.26 11.04 -20.80
C HIS A 277 6.27 9.96 -20.31
N CYS A 278 6.34 8.72 -20.81
CA CYS A 278 5.50 7.62 -20.34
C CYS A 278 5.86 7.26 -18.89
N PRO A 279 5.03 7.57 -17.88
CA PRO A 279 5.47 7.47 -16.48
C PRO A 279 5.67 6.01 -16.02
N SER A 280 4.87 5.08 -16.52
CA SER A 280 4.92 3.69 -16.07
C SER A 280 6.02 2.86 -16.73
N GLY A 281 6.70 3.40 -17.74
CA GLY A 281 7.61 2.61 -18.57
C GLY A 281 6.88 1.58 -19.44
N SER A 282 5.56 1.74 -19.66
CA SER A 282 4.80 0.92 -20.62
C SER A 282 5.35 1.03 -22.04
N TYR A 283 6.03 2.14 -22.36
CA TYR A 283 6.85 2.28 -23.55
C TYR A 283 8.32 2.50 -23.16
N SER A 284 9.21 1.84 -23.91
CA SER A 284 10.65 2.08 -23.97
C SER A 284 11.12 2.03 -25.43
N TYR A 285 12.37 2.36 -25.71
CA TYR A 285 12.96 2.19 -27.03
C TYR A 285 14.37 1.62 -26.96
N ALA A 286 14.90 1.11 -28.06
CA ALA A 286 16.30 0.70 -28.22
C ALA A 286 16.85 1.23 -29.55
N LEU A 287 18.18 1.33 -29.68
CA LEU A 287 18.86 1.76 -30.93
C LEU A 287 18.91 0.67 -32.01
N SER A 288 18.59 -0.56 -31.65
CA SER A 288 18.55 -1.69 -32.56
C SER A 288 17.45 -2.65 -32.14
N ARG A 289 16.94 -3.43 -33.09
CA ARG A 289 15.90 -4.43 -32.84
C ARG A 289 16.39 -5.45 -31.81
N GLY A 290 15.63 -5.60 -30.72
CA GLY A 290 15.97 -6.51 -29.63
C GLY A 290 17.16 -6.07 -28.77
N GLY A 291 17.66 -4.84 -28.99
CA GLY A 291 18.67 -4.21 -28.13
C GLY A 291 18.15 -3.89 -26.74
N GLU A 292 19.05 -3.49 -25.85
CA GLU A 292 18.70 -3.08 -24.49
C GLU A 292 17.79 -1.85 -24.49
N SER A 293 16.78 -1.88 -23.63
CA SER A 293 15.86 -0.77 -23.46
C SER A 293 16.60 0.45 -22.91
N ILE A 294 16.46 1.56 -23.61
CA ILE A 294 16.87 2.88 -23.17
C ILE A 294 15.68 3.52 -22.46
N GLU A 295 15.97 4.10 -21.30
CA GLU A 295 15.05 4.87 -20.50
C GLU A 295 15.71 6.19 -20.06
N PRO A 296 14.94 7.25 -19.80
CA PRO A 296 15.46 8.50 -19.26
C PRO A 296 16.16 8.27 -17.93
N ASP A 297 17.23 9.03 -17.70
CA ASP A 297 17.90 9.09 -16.40
C ASP A 297 16.99 9.82 -15.40
N LEU A 298 16.47 9.08 -14.42
CA LEU A 298 15.54 9.60 -13.42
C LEU A 298 16.12 9.41 -12.02
N PRO A 299 16.04 10.41 -11.14
CA PRO A 299 16.51 10.26 -9.76
C PRO A 299 15.61 9.30 -8.98
N ARG A 300 16.16 8.72 -7.92
CA ARG A 300 15.36 7.99 -6.91
C ARG A 300 14.42 8.96 -6.20
N ALA A 301 13.13 8.88 -6.53
CA ALA A 301 12.10 9.76 -5.99
C ALA A 301 10.70 9.15 -6.16
N ILE A 302 9.72 9.74 -5.49
CA ILE A 302 8.30 9.48 -5.69
C ILE A 302 7.60 10.77 -6.12
N SER A 303 6.79 10.70 -7.17
CA SER A 303 5.92 11.80 -7.58
C SER A 303 4.45 11.41 -7.48
N VAL A 304 3.64 12.22 -6.83
CA VAL A 304 2.18 12.13 -6.86
C VAL A 304 1.71 12.75 -8.16
N LEU A 305 1.15 11.93 -9.05
CA LEU A 305 0.70 12.39 -10.36
C LEU A 305 -0.70 12.98 -10.26
N GLU A 306 -0.86 14.11 -10.93
CA GLU A 306 -2.13 14.77 -11.20
C GLU A 306 -2.19 15.08 -12.70
N GLU A 307 -3.31 14.73 -13.30
CA GLU A 307 -3.56 14.85 -14.74
C GLU A 307 -4.36 16.12 -15.04
N GLU A 308 -4.82 16.27 -16.28
CA GLU A 308 -5.67 17.40 -16.69
C GLU A 308 -6.90 17.54 -15.78
N ASP A 309 -7.40 18.78 -15.66
CA ASP A 309 -8.58 19.11 -14.85
C ASP A 309 -8.49 18.76 -13.35
N GLY A 310 -7.26 18.61 -12.83
CA GLY A 310 -7.01 18.30 -11.43
C GLY A 310 -7.29 16.83 -11.07
N GLN A 311 -7.38 15.94 -12.07
CA GLN A 311 -7.67 14.54 -11.84
C GLN A 311 -6.49 13.84 -11.16
N ALA A 312 -6.76 13.19 -10.02
CA ALA A 312 -5.75 12.44 -9.29
C ALA A 312 -5.39 11.15 -10.04
N SER A 313 -4.09 10.85 -10.15
CA SER A 313 -3.56 9.74 -10.93
C SER A 313 -2.78 8.73 -10.06
N ALA A 314 -1.65 8.20 -10.52
CA ALA A 314 -0.83 7.20 -9.82
C ALA A 314 0.25 7.81 -8.92
N LEU A 315 0.94 6.97 -8.15
CA LEU A 315 2.26 7.29 -7.59
C LEU A 315 3.33 6.87 -8.59
N TRP A 316 4.16 7.80 -9.05
CA TRP A 316 5.26 7.54 -9.97
C TRP A 316 6.55 7.32 -9.19
N ILE A 317 7.05 6.09 -9.23
CA ILE A 317 8.26 5.64 -8.56
C ILE A 317 9.39 5.62 -9.59
N THR A 318 10.53 6.27 -9.29
CA THR A 318 11.63 6.44 -10.25
C THR A 318 13.01 6.09 -9.67
N GLY A 319 14.01 5.95 -10.55
CA GLY A 319 15.42 5.79 -10.22
C GLY A 319 15.82 4.41 -9.71
N GLY A 320 15.06 3.37 -10.05
CA GLY A 320 15.34 2.02 -9.56
C GLY A 320 15.03 1.84 -8.08
N LEU A 321 14.07 2.60 -7.53
CA LEU A 321 13.61 2.42 -6.16
C LEU A 321 12.86 1.08 -6.02
N PRO A 322 13.35 0.14 -5.18
CA PRO A 322 12.71 -1.17 -5.03
C PRO A 322 11.32 -1.07 -4.39
N VAL A 323 10.41 -1.95 -4.83
CA VAL A 323 9.06 -2.09 -4.27
C VAL A 323 8.83 -3.53 -3.81
N HIS A 324 8.68 -3.72 -2.51
CA HIS A 324 8.41 -5.01 -1.87
C HIS A 324 6.91 -5.18 -1.64
N ARG A 325 6.37 -6.30 -2.09
CA ARG A 325 4.95 -6.67 -2.00
C ARG A 325 4.60 -7.20 -0.61
N ALA A 326 3.31 -7.27 -0.31
CA ALA A 326 2.81 -7.78 0.96
C ALA A 326 2.99 -9.30 1.10
N ASP A 327 3.12 -10.02 -0.03
CA ASP A 327 3.44 -11.45 -0.09
C ASP A 327 4.93 -11.77 0.16
N GLY A 328 5.78 -10.74 0.36
CA GLY A 328 7.21 -10.87 0.62
C GLY A 328 8.08 -10.99 -0.63
N GLN A 329 7.46 -11.02 -1.82
CA GLN A 329 8.19 -10.96 -3.09
C GLN A 329 8.44 -9.49 -3.48
N SER A 330 9.37 -9.26 -4.41
CA SER A 330 9.65 -7.91 -4.91
C SER A 330 9.12 -7.77 -6.33
N LEU A 331 8.63 -6.58 -6.68
CA LEU A 331 8.46 -6.24 -8.09
C LEU A 331 9.83 -6.19 -8.77
N GLU A 332 9.86 -6.47 -10.07
CA GLU A 332 11.04 -6.20 -10.88
C GLU A 332 11.46 -4.73 -10.71
N THR A 333 12.68 -4.50 -10.21
CA THR A 333 13.19 -3.14 -10.03
C THR A 333 13.48 -2.53 -11.40
N ARG A 334 12.74 -1.46 -11.72
CA ARG A 334 12.84 -0.73 -12.98
C ARG A 334 13.23 0.72 -12.74
N ASN A 335 13.75 1.39 -13.76
CA ASN A 335 14.03 2.82 -13.69
C ASN A 335 12.76 3.66 -13.42
N ARG A 336 11.59 3.20 -13.86
CA ARG A 336 10.30 3.77 -13.43
C ARG A 336 9.15 2.76 -13.39
N VAL A 337 8.21 2.98 -12.48
CA VAL A 337 6.97 2.22 -12.33
C VAL A 337 5.87 3.10 -11.71
N THR A 338 4.60 2.76 -11.92
CA THR A 338 3.47 3.48 -11.33
C THR A 338 2.65 2.60 -10.41
N LEU A 339 2.45 3.03 -9.17
CA LEU A 339 1.65 2.33 -8.17
C LEU A 339 0.23 2.92 -8.08
N CYS A 340 -0.76 2.05 -7.85
CA CYS A 340 -2.15 2.43 -7.69
C CYS A 340 -2.36 3.17 -6.36
N ARG A 341 -2.94 4.37 -6.40
CA ARG A 341 -3.35 5.10 -5.18
C ARG A 341 -4.85 5.37 -5.09
N CYS A 342 -5.61 4.95 -6.11
CA CYS A 342 -7.06 5.09 -6.12
C CYS A 342 -7.78 3.94 -5.41
N GLY A 343 -7.10 2.82 -5.13
CA GLY A 343 -7.69 1.64 -4.49
C GLY A 343 -8.41 0.67 -5.43
N HIS A 344 -8.60 1.01 -6.71
CA HIS A 344 -9.46 0.24 -7.62
C HIS A 344 -8.73 -0.53 -8.74
N SER A 345 -7.40 -0.41 -8.87
CA SER A 345 -6.65 -1.18 -9.88
C SER A 345 -6.90 -2.68 -9.75
N ALA A 346 -7.11 -3.36 -10.87
CA ALA A 346 -7.15 -4.82 -10.95
C ALA A 346 -5.72 -5.42 -10.94
N ASN A 347 -4.70 -4.61 -11.22
CA ASN A 347 -3.29 -5.01 -11.26
C ASN A 347 -2.50 -4.53 -10.02
N LYS A 348 -3.13 -4.45 -8.84
CA LYS A 348 -2.45 -3.99 -7.60
C LYS A 348 -1.15 -4.78 -7.36
N PRO A 349 -0.07 -4.14 -6.89
CA PRO A 349 0.00 -2.75 -6.45
C PRO A 349 0.22 -1.74 -7.59
N LEU A 350 0.31 -2.19 -8.84
CA LEU A 350 0.51 -1.34 -10.01
C LEU A 350 -0.76 -0.59 -10.37
N CYS A 351 -0.60 0.59 -10.98
CA CYS A 351 -1.71 1.30 -11.60
C CYS A 351 -1.97 0.73 -13.00
N ASP A 352 -3.25 0.52 -13.33
CA ASP A 352 -3.74 0.06 -14.64
C ASP A 352 -4.56 1.12 -15.38
N GLY A 353 -4.61 2.35 -14.84
CA GLY A 353 -5.40 3.46 -15.39
C GLY A 353 -6.84 3.53 -14.91
N THR A 354 -7.32 2.60 -14.05
CA THR A 354 -8.70 2.62 -13.50
C THR A 354 -9.06 3.96 -12.84
N HIS A 355 -8.07 4.70 -12.32
CA HIS A 355 -8.28 6.04 -11.76
C HIS A 355 -8.92 7.02 -12.74
N ARG A 356 -8.72 6.83 -14.06
CA ARG A 356 -9.34 7.63 -15.12
C ARG A 356 -10.85 7.36 -15.21
N GLU A 357 -11.21 6.08 -15.21
CA GLU A 357 -12.60 5.61 -15.35
C GLU A 357 -13.46 6.04 -14.16
N ILE A 358 -12.92 5.92 -12.95
CA ILE A 358 -13.64 6.27 -11.72
C ILE A 358 -13.54 7.76 -11.36
N LYS A 359 -12.85 8.57 -12.18
CA LYS A 359 -12.59 10.00 -11.92
C LYS A 359 -12.02 10.24 -10.51
N PHE A 360 -10.98 9.47 -10.17
CA PHE A 360 -10.34 9.56 -8.86
C PHE A 360 -9.91 11.01 -8.56
N SER A 361 -10.20 11.49 -7.35
CA SER A 361 -9.85 12.82 -6.90
C SER A 361 -9.33 12.81 -5.46
N GLU A 362 -8.62 13.87 -5.08
CA GLU A 362 -8.04 14.02 -3.75
C GLU A 362 -8.89 14.85 -2.78
N GLN A 363 -10.12 15.24 -3.16
CA GLN A 363 -11.02 16.03 -2.32
C GLN A 363 -11.35 15.35 -1.00
#